data_AF-A0A935P3H1-F1
#
_entry.id   AF-A0A935P3H1-F1
#
_cell.length_a   1.000
_cell.length_b   1.000
_cell.length_c   1.000
_cell.angle_alpha   90.00
_cell.angle_beta   90.00
_cell.angle_gamma   90.00
#
_symmetry.space_group_name_H-M   'P 1'
#
loop_
_entity.id
_entity.type
_entity.pdbx_description
1 polymer ?
#
loop_
_entity_poly.entity_id
_entity_poly.type
_entity_poly.pdbx_seq_one_letter_code
_entity_poly.pdbx_strand_id
1 'polypeptide(L)'
;MRYFERKTKTTDTYRLSYERHLAHLRSQVLLALVESFERFVKELGATCVNQIVPLVLDDRLSVLPAQPRAVAAHFEGGDLGRAFAEGNTWLDCDEINRRFKHLLADPFEENGRFVFFPMEKKNPDAWRRGTMDVLWQLRHSIVHNVGAITRSDAAKLRLLVRYAVDAPKMLNLSNGDVWYAKLFLDELVTWANRRVAERLGELLTTIHQGDPSLFDPGERASQLARMMKVSVTVASVTAG
;
A
#
# COMPACT_ATOMS: atom_id res chain seq x y z
N MET A 1 29.43 -43.87 23.00
CA MET A 1 29.35 -43.00 21.80
C MET A 1 27.96 -42.83 21.23
N ARG A 2 27.17 -43.90 20.98
CA ARG A 2 25.80 -43.81 20.41
C ARG A 2 24.82 -42.89 21.16
N TYR A 3 24.94 -42.72 22.47
CA TYR A 3 24.09 -41.81 23.26
C TYR A 3 24.36 -40.33 22.92
N PHE A 4 25.65 -39.95 22.86
CA PHE A 4 26.06 -38.59 22.53
C PHE A 4 25.67 -38.24 21.09
N GLU A 5 26.00 -39.08 20.10
CA GLU A 5 25.61 -38.88 18.69
C GLU A 5 24.10 -38.70 18.50
N ARG A 6 23.28 -39.45 19.26
CA ARG A 6 21.82 -39.35 19.20
C ARG A 6 21.34 -38.03 19.81
N LYS A 7 21.93 -37.58 20.92
CA LYS A 7 21.65 -36.26 21.52
C LYS A 7 22.13 -35.11 20.63
N THR A 8 23.31 -35.18 20.01
CA THR A 8 23.79 -34.15 19.06
C THR A 8 22.86 -34.05 17.85
N LYS A 9 22.50 -35.19 17.23
CA LYS A 9 21.50 -35.22 16.13
C LYS A 9 20.15 -34.65 16.54
N THR A 10 19.70 -34.90 17.78
CA THR A 10 18.44 -34.38 18.30
C THR A 10 18.52 -32.85 18.49
N THR A 11 19.62 -32.33 19.04
CA THR A 11 19.88 -30.89 19.17
C THR A 11 19.94 -30.20 17.81
N ASP A 12 20.60 -30.80 16.83
CA ASP A 12 20.64 -30.28 15.45
C ASP A 12 19.25 -30.28 14.81
N THR A 13 18.43 -31.30 15.07
CA THR A 13 17.05 -31.36 14.57
C THR A 13 16.19 -30.23 15.17
N TYR A 14 16.31 -29.97 16.48
CA TYR A 14 15.59 -28.87 17.13
C TYR A 14 16.07 -27.50 16.63
N ARG A 15 17.38 -27.32 16.45
CA ARG A 15 17.96 -26.09 15.90
C ARG A 15 17.45 -25.81 14.49
N LEU A 16 17.49 -26.81 13.60
CA LEU A 16 16.97 -26.69 12.23
C LEU A 16 15.47 -26.41 12.21
N SER A 17 14.70 -27.04 13.11
CA SER A 17 13.27 -26.76 13.23
C SER A 17 13.00 -25.33 13.71
N TYR A 18 13.74 -24.86 14.72
CA TYR A 18 13.66 -23.49 15.22
C TYR A 18 13.98 -22.46 14.13
N GLU A 19 15.09 -22.63 13.41
CA GLU A 19 15.52 -21.73 12.33
C GLU A 19 14.46 -21.63 11.23
N ARG A 20 13.85 -22.76 10.83
CA ARG A 20 12.76 -22.78 9.84
C ARG A 20 11.50 -22.06 10.32
N HIS A 21 11.06 -22.33 11.55
CA HIS A 21 9.88 -21.66 12.11
C HIS A 21 10.11 -20.15 12.27
N LEU A 22 11.31 -19.76 12.68
CA LEU A 22 11.67 -18.35 12.83
C LEU A 22 11.73 -17.64 11.47
N ALA A 23 12.30 -18.27 10.44
CA ALA A 23 12.28 -17.73 9.08
C ALA A 23 10.83 -17.54 8.57
N HIS A 24 9.97 -18.53 8.79
CA HIS A 24 8.56 -18.45 8.41
C HIS A 24 7.82 -17.32 9.13
N LEU A 25 8.00 -17.21 10.45
CA LEU A 25 7.40 -16.14 11.26
C LEU A 25 7.82 -14.76 10.73
N ARG A 26 9.11 -14.57 10.43
CA ARG A 26 9.61 -13.29 9.89
C ARG A 26 9.02 -12.98 8.52
N SER A 27 8.88 -13.97 7.64
CA SER A 27 8.20 -13.78 6.35
C SER A 27 6.73 -13.39 6.52
N GLN A 28 6.02 -13.98 7.49
CA GLN A 28 4.63 -13.60 7.79
C GLN A 28 4.52 -12.18 8.34
N VAL A 29 5.45 -11.78 9.23
CA VAL A 29 5.48 -10.40 9.75
C VAL A 29 5.75 -9.40 8.63
N LEU A 30 6.73 -9.68 7.76
CA LEU A 30 7.00 -8.81 6.60
C LEU A 30 5.78 -8.71 5.68
N LEU A 31 5.13 -9.83 5.38
CA LEU A 31 3.91 -9.86 4.57
C LEU A 31 2.82 -8.97 5.19
N ALA A 32 2.55 -9.14 6.49
CA ALA A 32 1.54 -8.36 7.19
C ALA A 32 1.86 -6.85 7.18
N LEU A 33 3.13 -6.46 7.32
CA LEU A 33 3.56 -5.06 7.23
C LEU A 33 3.29 -4.47 5.84
N VAL A 34 3.70 -5.18 4.77
CA VAL A 34 3.51 -4.71 3.39
C VAL A 34 2.02 -4.66 3.02
N GLU A 35 1.22 -5.65 3.44
CA GLU A 35 -0.24 -5.64 3.24
C GLU A 35 -0.94 -4.51 3.99
N SER A 36 -0.50 -4.23 5.22
CA SER A 36 -1.02 -3.08 5.99
C SER A 36 -0.71 -1.76 5.28
N PHE A 37 0.48 -1.65 4.69
CA PHE A 37 0.83 -0.48 3.89
C PHE A 37 0.01 -0.39 2.60
N GLU A 38 -0.25 -1.52 1.89
CA GLU A 38 -1.16 -1.52 0.73
C GLU A 38 -2.55 -0.99 1.11
N ARG A 39 -3.09 -1.41 2.27
CA ARG A 39 -4.38 -0.89 2.79
C ARG A 39 -4.32 0.60 3.11
N PHE A 40 -3.26 1.05 3.76
CA PHE A 40 -3.05 2.49 4.00
C PHE A 40 -3.06 3.29 2.70
N VAL A 41 -2.35 2.84 1.67
CA VAL A 41 -2.29 3.54 0.38
C VAL A 41 -3.68 3.57 -0.29
N LYS A 42 -4.47 2.50 -0.14
CA LYS A 42 -5.87 2.44 -0.59
C LYS A 42 -6.77 3.41 0.17
N GLU A 43 -6.66 3.48 1.49
CA GLU A 43 -7.40 4.44 2.34
C GLU A 43 -7.04 5.89 1.98
N LEU A 44 -5.77 6.13 1.65
CA LEU A 44 -5.30 7.43 1.18
C LEU A 44 -5.94 7.79 -0.18
N GLY A 45 -5.98 6.83 -1.10
CA GLY A 45 -6.68 6.97 -2.38
C GLY A 45 -8.18 7.21 -2.21
N ALA A 46 -8.84 6.48 -1.30
CA ALA A 46 -10.24 6.67 -0.95
C ALA A 46 -10.50 8.09 -0.44
N THR A 47 -9.63 8.59 0.42
CA THR A 47 -9.70 9.98 0.91
C THR A 47 -9.63 10.97 -0.23
N CYS A 48 -8.71 10.80 -1.19
CA CYS A 48 -8.62 11.68 -2.36
C CYS A 48 -9.94 11.70 -3.16
N VAL A 49 -10.51 10.53 -3.43
CA VAL A 49 -11.79 10.41 -4.15
C VAL A 49 -12.90 11.16 -3.41
N ASN A 50 -13.02 10.95 -2.10
CA ASN A 50 -14.09 11.55 -1.29
C ASN A 50 -14.00 13.07 -1.19
N GLN A 51 -12.78 13.62 -1.25
CA GLN A 51 -12.57 15.07 -1.19
C GLN A 51 -12.78 15.75 -2.54
N ILE A 52 -12.51 15.05 -3.65
CA ILE A 52 -12.52 15.64 -5.00
C ILE A 52 -13.87 15.45 -5.68
N VAL A 53 -14.47 14.25 -5.61
CA VAL A 53 -15.69 13.91 -6.36
C VAL A 53 -16.87 14.86 -6.11
N PRO A 54 -17.12 15.36 -4.89
CA PRO A 54 -18.20 16.32 -4.67
C PRO A 54 -17.99 17.68 -5.37
N LEU A 55 -16.78 17.97 -5.84
CA LEU A 55 -16.34 19.29 -6.27
C LEU A 55 -16.01 19.37 -7.77
N VAL A 56 -15.96 18.24 -8.48
CA VAL A 56 -15.61 18.18 -9.89
C VAL A 56 -16.62 17.34 -10.68
N LEU A 57 -16.91 17.76 -11.91
CA LEU A 57 -17.77 17.04 -12.87
C LEU A 57 -16.95 16.31 -13.94
N ASP A 58 -15.63 16.20 -13.75
CA ASP A 58 -14.70 15.72 -14.77
C ASP A 58 -14.49 14.19 -14.77
N ASP A 59 -13.85 13.70 -15.84
CA ASP A 59 -13.61 12.28 -16.09
C ASP A 59 -12.43 11.70 -15.27
N ARG A 60 -12.06 12.31 -14.14
CA ARG A 60 -11.00 11.77 -13.25
C ARG A 60 -11.32 10.41 -12.63
N LEU A 61 -12.53 9.92 -12.81
CA LEU A 61 -12.92 8.55 -12.44
C LEU A 61 -13.02 7.59 -13.63
N SER A 62 -12.81 8.06 -14.87
CA SER A 62 -12.93 7.26 -16.10
C SER A 62 -11.86 6.17 -16.26
N VAL A 63 -10.75 6.25 -15.53
CA VAL A 63 -9.71 5.20 -15.48
C VAL A 63 -10.23 3.90 -14.83
N LEU A 64 -11.47 3.88 -14.36
CA LEU A 64 -12.08 2.70 -13.74
C LEU A 64 -12.98 1.90 -14.70
N PRO A 65 -12.87 0.56 -14.69
CA PRO A 65 -13.66 -0.33 -15.54
C PRO A 65 -15.12 -0.53 -15.09
N ALA A 66 -15.55 -0.03 -13.92
CA ALA A 66 -16.90 -0.24 -13.39
C ALA A 66 -17.54 1.09 -12.96
N GLN A 67 -18.84 1.26 -13.24
CA GLN A 67 -19.59 2.44 -12.79
C GLN A 67 -19.50 2.57 -11.25
N PRO A 68 -18.89 3.65 -10.73
CA PRO A 68 -18.62 3.80 -9.30
C PRO A 68 -19.86 3.66 -8.40
N ARG A 69 -21.04 4.02 -8.93
CA ARG A 69 -22.34 3.87 -8.25
C ARG A 69 -22.79 2.42 -8.06
N ALA A 70 -22.52 1.52 -9.01
CA ALA A 70 -22.86 0.10 -8.88
C ALA A 70 -21.96 -0.58 -7.84
N VAL A 71 -20.69 -0.18 -7.78
CA VAL A 71 -19.71 -0.71 -6.84
C VAL A 71 -20.00 -0.23 -5.41
N ALA A 72 -20.30 1.04 -5.21
CA ALA A 72 -20.61 1.60 -3.88
C ALA A 72 -21.86 0.98 -3.21
N ALA A 73 -22.82 0.48 -3.99
CA ALA A 73 -24.00 -0.21 -3.47
C ALA A 73 -23.68 -1.58 -2.82
N HIS A 74 -22.51 -2.15 -3.09
CA HIS A 74 -22.07 -3.45 -2.55
C HIS A 74 -21.16 -3.36 -1.33
N PHE A 75 -20.71 -2.15 -0.94
CA PHE A 75 -19.87 -1.95 0.25
C PHE A 75 -20.69 -1.36 1.40
N GLU A 76 -20.72 -2.07 2.53
CA GLU A 76 -21.35 -1.59 3.76
C GLU A 76 -20.71 -0.26 4.19
N GLY A 77 -21.46 0.85 4.02
CA GLY A 77 -21.01 2.19 4.42
C GLY A 77 -21.15 3.29 3.37
N GLY A 78 -21.53 2.98 2.11
CA GLY A 78 -21.89 3.98 1.10
C GLY A 78 -20.77 4.95 0.68
N ASP A 79 -19.52 4.65 1.04
CA ASP A 79 -18.38 5.51 0.75
C ASP A 79 -17.73 5.16 -0.60
N LEU A 80 -17.86 6.08 -1.57
CA LEU A 80 -17.39 5.92 -2.94
C LEU A 80 -15.88 5.68 -3.03
N GLY A 81 -15.08 6.40 -2.23
CA GLY A 81 -13.63 6.27 -2.22
C GLY A 81 -13.20 4.89 -1.74
N ARG A 82 -13.89 4.34 -0.74
CA ARG A 82 -13.61 3.00 -0.23
C ARG A 82 -13.96 1.93 -1.27
N ALA A 83 -15.13 2.06 -1.89
CA ALA A 83 -15.54 1.20 -2.99
C ALA A 83 -14.54 1.23 -4.17
N PHE A 84 -14.01 2.42 -4.49
CA PHE A 84 -12.96 2.63 -5.50
C PHE A 84 -11.65 1.90 -5.14
N ALA A 85 -11.24 1.99 -3.88
CA ALA A 85 -9.94 1.48 -3.43
C ALA A 85 -9.95 -0.03 -3.15
N GLU A 86 -11.07 -0.61 -2.75
CA GLU A 86 -11.21 -2.04 -2.47
C GLU A 86 -11.43 -2.88 -3.74
N GLY A 87 -11.99 -2.31 -4.81
CA GLY A 87 -12.29 -3.02 -6.06
C GLY A 87 -11.08 -3.50 -6.87
N ASN A 88 -9.85 -3.13 -6.50
CA ASN A 88 -8.63 -3.57 -7.17
C ASN A 88 -7.45 -3.74 -6.20
N THR A 89 -6.55 -4.67 -6.51
CA THR A 89 -5.24 -4.77 -5.85
C THR A 89 -4.28 -3.76 -6.45
N TRP A 90 -3.55 -3.02 -5.63
CA TRP A 90 -2.52 -2.10 -6.11
C TRP A 90 -1.23 -2.88 -5.95
N LEU A 91 -0.66 -3.43 -7.02
CA LEU A 91 0.38 -4.47 -6.90
C LEU A 91 1.80 -3.97 -7.15
N ASP A 92 1.95 -2.76 -7.69
CA ASP A 92 3.24 -2.14 -7.95
C ASP A 92 3.17 -0.61 -7.90
N CYS A 93 4.33 0.04 -7.85
CA CYS A 93 4.42 1.50 -7.79
C CYS A 93 3.90 2.20 -9.05
N ASP A 94 3.87 1.55 -10.21
CA ASP A 94 3.43 2.15 -11.47
C ASP A 94 1.91 2.23 -11.56
N GLU A 95 1.22 1.19 -11.10
CA GLU A 95 -0.22 1.17 -10.92
C GLU A 95 -0.65 2.25 -9.92
N ILE A 96 0.07 2.37 -8.80
CA ILE A 96 -0.19 3.39 -7.77
C ILE A 96 0.00 4.79 -8.35
N ASN A 97 1.11 5.01 -9.06
CA ASN A 97 1.38 6.27 -9.72
C ASN A 97 0.30 6.62 -10.72
N ARG A 98 -0.12 5.70 -11.59
CA ARG A 98 -1.19 5.93 -12.57
C ARG A 98 -2.48 6.39 -11.90
N ARG A 99 -2.87 5.76 -10.79
CA ARG A 99 -4.09 6.10 -10.05
C ARG A 99 -4.01 7.47 -9.41
N PHE A 100 -2.99 7.74 -8.60
CA PHE A 100 -2.85 9.05 -7.95
C PHE A 100 -2.66 10.18 -8.95
N LYS A 101 -1.97 9.92 -10.06
CA LYS A 101 -1.76 10.90 -11.13
C LYS A 101 -3.09 11.35 -11.74
N HIS A 102 -4.00 10.41 -11.98
CA HIS A 102 -5.33 10.72 -12.50
C HIS A 102 -6.24 11.37 -11.45
N LEU A 103 -6.26 10.84 -10.23
CA LEU A 103 -7.08 11.36 -9.14
C LEU A 103 -6.69 12.80 -8.75
N LEU A 104 -5.40 13.09 -8.66
CA LEU A 104 -4.85 14.38 -8.21
C LEU A 104 -4.44 15.30 -9.38
N ALA A 105 -4.98 15.05 -10.57
CA ALA A 105 -4.82 15.94 -11.72
C ALA A 105 -5.47 17.31 -11.45
N ASP A 106 -5.06 18.36 -12.15
CA ASP A 106 -5.78 19.64 -12.10
C ASP A 106 -7.07 19.57 -12.93
N PRO A 107 -8.09 20.43 -12.68
CA PRO A 107 -9.40 20.39 -13.36
C PRO A 107 -9.38 20.46 -14.89
N PHE A 108 -8.31 21.00 -15.47
CA PHE A 108 -8.17 21.18 -16.91
C PHE A 108 -6.97 20.41 -17.48
N GLU A 109 -6.29 19.60 -16.67
CA GLU A 109 -5.11 18.86 -17.11
C GLU A 109 -5.47 17.40 -17.43
N GLU A 110 -5.33 17.03 -18.71
CA GLU A 110 -5.42 15.63 -19.12
C GLU A 110 -4.24 14.83 -18.54
N ASN A 111 -4.56 13.84 -17.70
CA ASN A 111 -3.62 12.88 -17.10
C ASN A 111 -2.68 13.39 -15.99
N GLY A 112 -2.84 14.62 -15.48
CA GLY A 112 -2.12 15.14 -14.31
C GLY A 112 -0.59 15.15 -14.38
N ARG A 113 0.08 15.74 -13.37
CA ARG A 113 1.55 15.64 -13.19
C ARG A 113 1.99 14.94 -11.91
N PHE A 114 1.08 14.73 -10.98
CA PHE A 114 1.42 14.18 -9.68
C PHE A 114 1.86 12.72 -9.78
N VAL A 115 3.10 12.44 -9.41
CA VAL A 115 3.62 11.08 -9.27
C VAL A 115 3.80 10.80 -7.78
N PHE A 116 3.10 9.78 -7.27
CA PHE A 116 3.10 9.42 -5.85
C PHE A 116 4.48 8.91 -5.42
N PHE A 117 5.08 7.97 -6.14
CA PHE A 117 6.46 7.51 -6.00
C PHE A 117 7.37 8.13 -7.07
N PRO A 118 8.20 9.14 -6.73
CA PRO A 118 9.03 9.85 -7.69
C PRO A 118 9.94 8.93 -8.48
N MET A 119 10.03 9.15 -9.79
CA MET A 119 10.89 8.36 -10.68
C MET A 119 12.23 9.03 -11.01
N GLU A 120 12.32 10.35 -10.82
CA GLU A 120 13.49 11.12 -11.25
C GLU A 120 14.66 10.92 -10.29
N LYS A 121 15.81 10.50 -10.80
CA LYS A 121 17.05 10.33 -10.01
C LYS A 121 17.50 11.59 -9.27
N LYS A 122 17.06 12.78 -9.70
CA LYS A 122 17.34 14.06 -9.05
C LYS A 122 16.43 14.34 -7.85
N ASN A 123 15.31 13.63 -7.73
CA ASN A 123 14.42 13.76 -6.59
C ASN A 123 15.04 13.01 -5.39
N PRO A 124 15.26 13.69 -4.25
CA PRO A 124 15.84 13.06 -3.06
C PRO A 124 15.00 11.91 -2.52
N ASP A 125 13.72 11.79 -2.91
CA ASP A 125 12.80 10.76 -2.47
C ASP A 125 12.70 9.57 -3.45
N ALA A 126 13.40 9.59 -4.58
CA ALA A 126 13.31 8.55 -5.60
C ALA A 126 13.73 7.15 -5.11
N TRP A 127 14.60 7.08 -4.09
CA TRP A 127 15.01 5.81 -3.49
C TRP A 127 13.83 5.05 -2.86
N ARG A 128 12.78 5.76 -2.38
CA ARG A 128 11.59 5.14 -1.78
C ARG A 128 10.88 4.21 -2.76
N ARG A 129 10.85 4.57 -4.04
CA ARG A 129 10.28 3.71 -5.10
C ARG A 129 11.05 2.40 -5.19
N GLY A 130 12.38 2.47 -5.26
CA GLY A 130 13.23 1.28 -5.34
C GLY A 130 13.06 0.35 -4.12
N THR A 131 13.04 0.93 -2.92
CA THR A 131 12.78 0.15 -1.70
C THR A 131 11.38 -0.47 -1.69
N MET A 132 10.36 0.29 -2.09
CA MET A 132 9.01 -0.24 -2.23
C MET A 132 8.97 -1.37 -3.25
N ASP A 133 9.52 -1.21 -4.44
CA ASP A 133 9.55 -2.25 -5.50
C ASP A 133 10.15 -3.55 -4.97
N VAL A 134 11.21 -3.47 -4.16
CA VAL A 134 11.77 -4.64 -3.46
C VAL A 134 10.77 -5.24 -2.49
N LEU A 135 10.08 -4.45 -1.66
CA LEU A 135 9.06 -4.94 -0.73
C LEU A 135 7.85 -5.56 -1.45
N TRP A 136 7.39 -4.99 -2.56
CA TRP A 136 6.35 -5.56 -3.43
C TRP A 136 6.78 -6.92 -3.99
N GLN A 137 8.01 -7.00 -4.53
CA GLN A 137 8.57 -8.25 -5.03
C GLN A 137 8.77 -9.30 -3.93
N LEU A 138 9.21 -8.89 -2.74
CA LEU A 138 9.34 -9.77 -1.58
C LEU A 138 7.98 -10.30 -1.14
N ARG A 139 6.95 -9.45 -1.05
CA ARG A 139 5.57 -9.87 -0.79
C ARG A 139 5.10 -10.89 -1.84
N HIS A 140 5.23 -10.55 -3.12
CA HIS A 140 4.86 -11.44 -4.22
C HIS A 140 5.57 -12.80 -4.09
N SER A 141 6.89 -12.77 -3.89
CA SER A 141 7.71 -13.97 -3.70
C SER A 141 7.29 -14.78 -2.46
N ILE A 142 6.94 -14.13 -1.35
CA ILE A 142 6.48 -14.81 -0.13
C ILE A 142 5.12 -15.48 -0.39
N VAL A 143 4.17 -14.77 -0.98
CA VAL A 143 2.85 -15.32 -1.33
C VAL A 143 2.97 -16.54 -2.23
N HIS A 144 3.86 -16.48 -3.24
CA HIS A 144 4.08 -17.59 -4.18
C HIS A 144 4.95 -18.74 -3.63
N ASN A 145 6.01 -18.45 -2.87
CA ASN A 145 6.97 -19.47 -2.39
C ASN A 145 6.59 -20.09 -1.05
N VAL A 146 6.02 -19.31 -0.13
CA VAL A 146 5.58 -19.84 1.17
C VAL A 146 4.27 -20.58 1.01
N GLY A 147 3.55 -20.36 -0.09
CA GLY A 147 2.26 -20.97 -0.32
C GLY A 147 1.40 -20.80 0.92
N ALA A 148 0.99 -19.56 1.22
CA ALA A 148 -0.16 -19.31 2.08
C ALA A 148 -1.47 -19.84 1.45
N ILE A 149 -1.36 -20.92 0.67
CA ILE A 149 -2.40 -21.88 0.38
C ILE A 149 -2.58 -22.65 1.68
N THR A 150 -3.82 -22.70 2.16
CA THR A 150 -4.17 -23.28 3.45
C THR A 150 -3.62 -24.70 3.62
N ARG A 151 -3.50 -25.24 4.84
CA ARG A 151 -3.11 -26.65 5.08
C ARG A 151 -3.92 -27.66 4.25
N SER A 152 -5.13 -27.28 3.80
CA SER A 152 -5.98 -28.06 2.88
C SER A 152 -5.37 -28.24 1.49
N ASP A 153 -4.66 -27.25 0.95
CA ASP A 153 -4.17 -27.27 -0.42
C ASP A 153 -2.83 -28.02 -0.56
N ALA A 154 -2.02 -28.01 0.49
CA ALA A 154 -0.83 -28.87 0.61
C ALA A 154 -1.20 -30.37 0.65
N ALA A 155 -2.39 -30.73 1.16
CA ALA A 155 -2.89 -32.10 1.12
C ALA A 155 -3.37 -32.50 -0.28
N LYS A 156 -4.01 -31.60 -1.03
CA LYS A 156 -4.41 -31.83 -2.43
C LYS A 156 -3.22 -31.96 -3.38
N LEU A 157 -2.17 -31.14 -3.22
CA LEU A 157 -0.97 -31.22 -4.05
C LEU A 157 -0.14 -32.48 -3.80
N ARG A 158 -0.10 -32.99 -2.55
CA ARG A 158 0.51 -34.29 -2.22
C ARG A 158 -0.16 -35.49 -2.88
N LEU A 159 -1.46 -35.39 -3.19
CA LEU A 159 -2.19 -36.45 -3.89
C LEU A 159 -1.95 -36.45 -5.40
N LEU A 160 -1.55 -35.31 -5.99
CA LEU A 160 -1.50 -35.13 -7.44
C LEU A 160 -0.09 -35.28 -8.06
N VAL A 161 0.98 -35.17 -7.28
CA VAL A 161 2.34 -35.16 -7.85
C VAL A 161 3.29 -36.07 -7.06
N ARG A 162 3.67 -37.22 -7.65
CA ARG A 162 4.75 -38.11 -7.17
C ARG A 162 6.13 -37.64 -7.67
N TYR A 163 6.41 -36.34 -7.59
CA TYR A 163 7.75 -35.80 -7.84
C TYR A 163 8.23 -35.07 -6.61
N ALA A 164 9.53 -35.22 -6.32
CA ALA A 164 10.20 -34.41 -5.31
C ALA A 164 10.16 -32.95 -5.80
N VAL A 165 9.28 -32.15 -5.21
CA VAL A 165 9.31 -30.70 -5.40
C VAL A 165 10.47 -30.18 -4.56
N ASP A 166 11.40 -29.46 -5.18
CA ASP A 166 12.46 -28.77 -4.44
C ASP A 166 11.83 -27.93 -3.33
N ALA A 167 12.37 -28.03 -2.12
CA ALA A 167 11.88 -27.23 -1.00
C ALA A 167 11.89 -25.76 -1.42
N PRO A 168 10.79 -25.00 -1.25
CA PRO A 168 10.75 -23.60 -1.64
C PRO A 168 11.95 -22.90 -1.00
N LYS A 169 12.70 -22.14 -1.81
CA LYS A 169 13.81 -21.32 -1.31
C LYS A 169 13.23 -20.30 -0.34
N MET A 170 13.18 -20.65 0.94
CA MET A 170 12.70 -19.75 1.98
C MET A 170 13.64 -18.55 2.04
N LEU A 171 13.07 -17.36 1.88
CA LEU A 171 13.77 -16.12 2.18
C LEU A 171 14.16 -16.14 3.66
N ASN A 172 15.45 -16.25 3.94
CA ASN A 172 15.96 -16.27 5.31
C ASN A 172 16.12 -14.84 5.82
N LEU A 173 15.00 -14.18 6.08
CA LEU A 173 14.97 -12.83 6.64
C LEU A 173 15.58 -12.84 8.04
N SER A 174 16.36 -11.81 8.35
CA SER A 174 16.84 -11.50 9.69
C SER A 174 15.83 -10.61 10.44
N ASN A 175 16.04 -10.43 11.75
CA ASN A 175 15.28 -9.43 12.52
C ASN A 175 15.57 -8.00 12.01
N GLY A 176 16.79 -7.75 11.53
CA GLY A 176 17.17 -6.45 10.98
C GLY A 176 16.38 -6.09 9.74
N ASP A 177 16.12 -7.05 8.86
CA ASP A 177 15.34 -6.84 7.63
C ASP A 177 13.89 -6.47 7.94
N VAL A 178 13.27 -7.19 8.88
CA VAL A 178 11.89 -6.91 9.33
C VAL A 178 11.81 -5.55 10.00
N TRP A 179 12.79 -5.22 10.86
CA TRP A 179 12.82 -3.94 11.55
C TRP A 179 13.05 -2.76 10.60
N TYR A 180 13.95 -2.94 9.63
CA TYR A 180 14.18 -1.96 8.57
C TYR A 180 12.89 -1.72 7.78
N ALA A 181 12.22 -2.78 7.33
CA ALA A 181 10.96 -2.66 6.59
C ALA A 181 9.90 -1.92 7.42
N LYS A 182 9.76 -2.25 8.71
CA LYS A 182 8.84 -1.55 9.61
C LYS A 182 9.16 -0.04 9.69
N LEU A 183 10.40 0.32 10.01
CA LEU A 183 10.80 1.72 10.17
C LEU A 183 10.62 2.50 8.87
N PHE A 184 11.03 1.89 7.75
CA PHE A 184 10.84 2.46 6.44
C PHE A 184 9.37 2.73 6.13
N LEU A 185 8.47 1.76 6.38
CA LEU A 185 7.04 1.92 6.13
C LEU A 185 6.40 2.97 7.04
N ASP A 186 6.80 3.07 8.30
CA ASP A 186 6.31 4.12 9.21
C ASP A 186 6.71 5.54 8.74
N GLU A 187 7.97 5.70 8.34
CA GLU A 187 8.46 6.96 7.77
C GLU A 187 7.74 7.27 6.46
N LEU A 188 7.49 6.25 5.64
CA LEU A 188 6.81 6.37 4.37
C LEU A 188 5.35 6.78 4.52
N VAL A 189 4.64 6.30 5.54
CA VAL A 189 3.27 6.75 5.88
C VAL A 189 3.26 8.24 6.16
N THR A 190 4.19 8.72 6.99
CA THR A 190 4.29 10.15 7.35
C THR A 190 4.58 11.01 6.12
N TRP A 191 5.52 10.55 5.29
CA TRP A 191 5.87 11.21 4.04
C TRP A 191 4.70 11.24 3.04
N ALA A 192 4.00 10.11 2.89
CA ALA A 192 2.86 9.97 1.99
C ALA A 192 1.70 10.90 2.38
N ASN A 193 1.36 10.93 3.67
CA ASN A 193 0.32 11.83 4.19
C ASN A 193 0.65 13.28 3.89
N ARG A 194 1.89 13.71 4.14
CA ARG A 194 2.31 15.08 3.83
C ARG A 194 2.19 15.38 2.34
N ARG A 195 2.77 14.54 1.49
CA ARG A 195 2.81 14.75 0.04
C ARG A 195 1.41 14.80 -0.59
N VAL A 196 0.52 13.92 -0.16
CA VAL A 196 -0.86 13.89 -0.66
C VAL A 196 -1.68 15.04 -0.08
N ALA A 197 -1.49 15.40 1.19
CA ALA A 197 -2.19 16.53 1.79
C ALA A 197 -1.79 17.87 1.16
N GLU A 198 -0.50 18.08 0.90
CA GLU A 198 0.00 19.25 0.15
C GLU A 198 -0.65 19.33 -1.23
N ARG A 199 -0.63 18.22 -2.00
CA ARG A 199 -1.22 18.20 -3.34
C ARG A 199 -2.74 18.38 -3.33
N LEU A 200 -3.44 17.78 -2.37
CA LEU A 200 -4.88 18.00 -2.18
C LEU A 200 -5.16 19.46 -1.81
N GLY A 201 -4.33 20.07 -0.96
CA GLY A 201 -4.45 21.48 -0.58
C GLY A 201 -4.29 22.41 -1.79
N GLU A 202 -3.29 22.16 -2.63
CA GLU A 202 -3.10 22.86 -3.91
C GLU A 202 -4.32 22.71 -4.81
N LEU A 203 -4.77 21.48 -5.05
CA LEU A 203 -5.89 21.19 -5.93
C LEU A 203 -7.18 21.85 -5.45
N LEU A 204 -7.50 21.74 -4.15
CA LEU A 204 -8.66 22.40 -3.56
C LEU A 204 -8.54 23.91 -3.67
N THR A 205 -7.35 24.48 -3.48
CA THR A 205 -7.12 25.91 -3.68
C THR A 205 -7.45 26.32 -5.11
N THR A 206 -7.00 25.55 -6.11
CA THR A 206 -7.32 25.80 -7.52
C THR A 206 -8.82 25.71 -7.80
N ILE A 207 -9.51 24.71 -7.25
CA ILE A 207 -10.96 24.56 -7.39
C ILE A 207 -11.69 25.77 -6.75
N HIS A 208 -11.28 26.16 -5.54
CA HIS A 208 -11.87 27.31 -4.84
C HIS A 208 -11.64 28.64 -5.56
N GLN A 209 -10.48 28.81 -6.23
CA GLN A 209 -10.23 29.99 -7.07
C GLN A 209 -11.14 30.03 -8.31
N GLY A 210 -11.53 28.86 -8.84
CA GLY A 210 -12.47 28.76 -9.95
C GLY A 210 -13.92 29.05 -9.52
N ASP A 211 -14.32 28.53 -8.36
CA ASP A 211 -15.63 28.79 -7.76
C ASP A 211 -15.54 28.79 -6.22
N PRO A 212 -15.50 29.98 -5.58
CA PRO A 212 -15.40 30.09 -4.13
C PRO A 212 -16.62 29.57 -3.37
N SER A 213 -17.77 29.38 -4.04
CA SER A 213 -19.03 28.99 -3.40
C SER A 213 -19.11 27.50 -3.09
N LEU A 214 -18.20 26.68 -3.65
CA LEU A 214 -18.26 25.22 -3.55
C LEU A 214 -18.02 24.67 -2.14
N PHE A 215 -17.21 25.36 -1.32
CA PHE A 215 -16.90 24.94 0.05
C PHE A 215 -16.20 26.04 0.87
N ASP A 216 -16.22 25.87 2.20
CA ASP A 216 -15.41 26.67 3.12
C ASP A 216 -13.96 26.14 3.20
N PRO A 217 -12.94 26.96 2.88
CA PRO A 217 -11.54 26.52 2.88
C PRO A 217 -11.01 26.17 4.28
N GLY A 218 -11.52 26.80 5.34
CA GLY A 218 -11.11 26.52 6.71
C GLY A 218 -11.60 25.16 7.21
N GLU A 219 -12.85 24.82 6.92
CA GLU A 219 -13.44 23.52 7.20
C GLU A 219 -12.69 22.41 6.45
N ARG A 220 -12.39 22.61 5.16
CA ARG A 220 -11.63 21.64 4.35
C ARG A 220 -10.21 21.45 4.82
N ALA A 221 -9.48 22.55 5.10
CA ALA A 221 -8.14 22.47 5.67
C ALA A 221 -8.14 21.69 6.99
N SER A 222 -9.10 21.98 7.88
CA SER A 222 -9.24 21.30 9.18
C SER A 222 -9.64 19.83 9.05
N GLN A 223 -10.47 19.49 8.07
CA GLN A 223 -10.82 18.10 7.78
C GLN A 223 -9.59 17.33 7.30
N LEU A 224 -8.87 17.85 6.31
CA LEU A 224 -7.66 17.21 5.77
C LEU A 224 -6.57 17.08 6.83
N ALA A 225 -6.35 18.13 7.64
CA ALA A 225 -5.36 18.09 8.71
C ALA A 225 -5.66 16.98 9.73
N ARG A 226 -6.92 16.84 10.14
CA ARG A 226 -7.35 15.75 11.05
C ARG A 226 -7.17 14.37 10.44
N MET A 227 -7.53 14.19 9.16
CA MET A 227 -7.46 12.89 8.48
C MET A 227 -6.00 12.46 8.25
N MET A 228 -5.16 13.39 7.77
CA MET A 228 -3.78 13.11 7.37
C MET A 228 -2.77 13.29 8.49
N LYS A 229 -3.18 13.90 9.62
CA LYS A 229 -2.33 14.25 10.77
C LYS A 229 -1.11 15.10 10.38
N VAL A 230 -1.33 16.04 9.46
CA VAL A 230 -0.32 17.00 8.99
C VAL A 230 -0.97 18.35 8.84
N SER A 231 -0.18 19.42 8.89
CA SER A 231 -0.70 20.75 8.59
C SER A 231 -1.02 20.88 7.11
N VAL A 232 -2.18 21.47 6.79
CA VAL A 232 -2.67 21.62 5.42
C VAL A 232 -3.13 23.05 5.18
N THR A 233 -2.77 23.59 4.02
CA THR A 233 -3.19 24.92 3.56
C THR A 233 -4.14 24.81 2.38
N VAL A 234 -5.31 25.45 2.48
CA VAL A 234 -6.31 25.57 1.41
C VAL A 234 -6.70 27.04 1.27
N ALA A 235 -6.57 27.62 0.08
CA ALA A 235 -6.90 29.02 -0.21
C ALA A 235 -6.33 30.01 0.83
N SER A 236 -5.05 29.84 1.19
CA SER A 236 -4.32 30.63 2.20
C SER A 236 -4.76 30.44 3.66
N VAL A 237 -5.67 29.50 3.94
CA VAL A 237 -6.06 29.10 5.30
C VAL A 237 -5.31 27.82 5.69
N THR A 238 -4.57 27.86 6.80
CA THR A 238 -3.80 26.71 7.30
C THR A 238 -4.45 26.14 8.55
N ALA A 239 -4.63 24.82 8.58
CA ALA A 239 -5.03 24.06 9.76
C ALA A 239 -3.95 23.03 10.15
N GLY A 240 -3.94 22.57 11.40
CA GLY A 240 -2.97 21.61 11.95
C GLY A 240 -3.58 20.63 12.93
#